data_AF-A0A151TMU8-F1
#
_entry.id   AF-A0A151TMU8-F1
#
_cell.length_a   1.000
_cell.length_b   1.000
_cell.length_c   1.000
_cell.angle_alpha   90.00
_cell.angle_beta   90.00
_cell.angle_gamma   90.00
#
_symmetry.space_group_name_H-M   'P 1'
#
loop_
_entity.id
_entity.type
_entity.pdbx_description
1 polymer ?
#
loop_
_entity_poly.entity_id
_entity_poly.type
_entity_poly.pdbx_seq_one_letter_code
_entity_poly.pdbx_strand_id
1 'polypeptide(L)'
;GVRYHLQDFAGQINDPENKKELFNLCHASLRNVMERIFGIFKSRFTIFKSAPPFLFKTQVELLVLVCATLHNFLHKECRSNEFSIEAVDETSSSTL
;
A
#
# COMPACT_ATOMS: atom_id res chain seq x y z
N GLY A 1 21.30 -12.66 -14.59
CA GLY A 1 19.94 -12.08 -14.46
C GLY A 1 20.07 -10.67 -13.92
N VAL A 2 19.05 -9.82 -14.06
CA VAL A 2 19.04 -8.44 -13.51
C VAL A 2 18.15 -8.42 -12.27
N ARG A 3 18.61 -7.81 -11.17
CA ARG A 3 17.88 -7.77 -9.89
C ARG A 3 16.53 -7.05 -10.03
N TYR A 4 15.51 -7.51 -9.31
CA TYR A 4 14.13 -6.99 -9.43
C TYR A 4 13.38 -6.89 -8.11
N HIS A 5 13.62 -7.77 -7.14
CA HIS A 5 12.88 -7.74 -5.87
C HIS A 5 13.47 -6.69 -4.95
N LEU A 6 12.62 -5.96 -4.21
CA LEU A 6 13.08 -4.98 -3.21
C LEU A 6 14.06 -5.59 -2.19
N GLN A 7 13.90 -6.86 -1.84
CA GLN A 7 14.81 -7.58 -0.94
C GLN A 7 16.22 -7.73 -1.52
N ASP A 8 16.35 -7.78 -2.86
CA ASP A 8 17.66 -7.84 -3.54
C ASP A 8 18.48 -6.54 -3.33
N PHE A 9 17.81 -5.46 -2.92
CA PHE A 9 18.38 -4.14 -2.66
C PHE A 9 18.39 -3.76 -1.16
N ALA A 10 17.93 -4.66 -0.27
CA ALA A 10 17.89 -4.40 1.17
C ALA A 10 19.29 -4.62 1.78
N GLY A 11 20.11 -3.56 1.80
CA GLY A 11 21.43 -3.57 2.47
C GLY A 11 22.35 -2.43 2.01
N GLN A 12 23.29 -2.03 2.86
CA GLN A 12 24.16 -0.85 2.65
C GLN A 12 25.14 -0.97 1.46
N ILE A 13 25.28 -2.16 0.87
CA ILE A 13 26.18 -2.46 -0.27
C ILE A 13 25.39 -2.81 -1.54
N ASN A 14 24.05 -2.81 -1.50
CA ASN A 14 23.22 -3.36 -2.57
C ASN A 14 22.65 -2.28 -3.52
N ASP A 15 23.40 -1.21 -3.76
CA ASP A 15 22.98 -0.18 -4.71
C ASP A 15 22.81 -0.73 -6.14
N PRO A 16 21.86 -0.19 -6.92
CA PRO A 16 21.67 -0.59 -8.30
C PRO A 16 22.91 -0.25 -9.14
N GLU A 17 23.48 -1.26 -9.79
CA GLU A 17 24.73 -1.11 -10.55
C GLU A 17 24.48 -0.64 -11.99
N ASN A 18 23.25 -0.83 -12.49
CA ASN A 18 22.91 -0.52 -13.86
C ASN A 18 21.58 0.25 -13.97
N LYS A 19 21.40 0.99 -15.06
CA LYS A 19 20.17 1.76 -15.34
C LYS A 19 18.90 0.91 -15.25
N LYS A 20 19.01 -0.36 -15.66
CA LYS A 20 17.89 -1.32 -15.60
C LYS A 20 17.54 -1.73 -14.16
N GLU A 21 18.53 -1.87 -13.29
CA GLU A 21 18.30 -2.17 -11.87
C GLU A 21 17.69 -0.98 -11.14
N LEU A 22 18.16 0.23 -11.46
CA LEU A 22 17.58 1.46 -10.92
C LEU A 22 16.11 1.60 -11.32
N PHE A 23 15.79 1.33 -12.59
CA PHE A 23 14.40 1.29 -13.06
C PHE A 23 13.58 0.24 -12.30
N ASN A 24 14.10 -1.00 -12.18
CA ASN A 24 13.41 -2.07 -11.49
C ASN A 24 13.17 -1.74 -10.01
N LEU A 25 14.16 -1.18 -9.31
CA LEU A 25 14.05 -0.75 -7.92
C LEU A 25 12.98 0.34 -7.75
N CYS A 26 13.01 1.37 -8.61
CA CYS A 26 12.00 2.43 -8.59
C CYS A 26 10.59 1.86 -8.85
N HIS A 27 10.46 0.98 -9.84
CA HIS A 27 9.20 0.34 -10.19
C HIS A 27 8.68 -0.55 -9.06
N ALA A 28 9.52 -1.42 -8.49
CA ALA A 28 9.15 -2.29 -7.38
C ALA A 28 8.79 -1.50 -6.11
N SER A 29 9.52 -0.41 -5.82
CA SER A 29 9.24 0.51 -4.70
C SER A 29 7.86 1.15 -4.85
N LEU A 30 7.56 1.74 -6.02
CA LEU A 30 6.25 2.32 -6.30
C LEU A 30 5.13 1.28 -6.19
N ARG A 31 5.34 0.10 -6.76
CA ARG A 31 4.39 -1.01 -6.70
C ARG A 31 4.11 -1.44 -5.25
N ASN A 32 5.15 -1.56 -4.43
CA ASN A 32 5.02 -1.91 -3.01
C ASN A 32 4.19 -0.88 -2.23
N VAL A 33 4.39 0.41 -2.48
CA VAL A 33 3.55 1.48 -1.88
C VAL A 33 2.09 1.31 -2.29
N MET A 34 1.82 1.10 -3.58
CA MET A 34 0.46 0.91 -4.08
C MET A 34 -0.19 -0.35 -3.51
N GLU A 35 0.51 -1.48 -3.49
CA GLU A 35 0.01 -2.75 -2.93
C GLU A 35 -0.30 -2.62 -1.44
N ARG A 36 0.55 -1.93 -0.67
CA ARG A 36 0.30 -1.67 0.77
C ARG A 36 -0.93 -0.79 0.97
N ILE A 37 -1.11 0.25 0.15
CA ILE A 37 -2.31 1.10 0.16
C ILE A 37 -3.56 0.26 -0.12
N PHE A 38 -3.55 -0.57 -1.18
CA PHE A 38 -4.66 -1.47 -1.49
C PHE A 38 -4.91 -2.50 -0.37
N GLY A 39 -3.86 -2.98 0.29
CA GLY A 39 -3.97 -3.86 1.46
C GLY A 39 -4.73 -3.18 2.61
N ILE A 40 -4.41 -1.92 2.92
CA ILE A 40 -5.13 -1.13 3.93
C ILE A 40 -6.59 -0.93 3.51
N PHE A 41 -6.84 -0.57 2.25
CA PHE A 41 -8.20 -0.39 1.74
C PHE A 41 -9.02 -1.69 1.84
N LYS A 42 -8.45 -2.83 1.49
CA LYS A 42 -9.08 -4.15 1.64
C LYS A 42 -9.36 -4.52 3.10
N SER A 43 -8.47 -4.13 4.02
CA SER A 43 -8.66 -4.38 5.45
C SER A 43 -9.80 -3.53 6.03
N ARG A 44 -9.83 -2.23 5.71
CA ARG A 44 -10.73 -1.24 6.29
C ARG A 44 -12.11 -1.19 5.63
N PHE A 45 -12.20 -1.38 4.32
CA PHE A 45 -13.44 -1.21 3.58
C PHE A 45 -13.89 -2.53 2.95
N THR A 46 -15.06 -3.00 3.38
CA THR A 46 -15.69 -4.25 2.93
C THR A 46 -15.96 -4.26 1.43
N ILE A 47 -16.12 -3.08 0.80
CA ILE A 47 -16.29 -2.90 -0.65
C ILE A 47 -15.13 -3.45 -1.47
N PHE A 48 -13.94 -3.62 -0.88
CA PHE A 48 -12.78 -4.23 -1.54
C PHE A 48 -12.58 -5.71 -1.19
N LYS A 49 -13.37 -6.27 -0.25
CA LYS A 49 -13.27 -7.69 0.15
C LYS A 49 -14.05 -8.62 -0.77
N SER A 50 -15.21 -8.18 -1.26
CA SER A 50 -15.98 -8.86 -2.28
C SER A 50 -16.05 -7.99 -3.53
N ALA A 51 -16.03 -8.61 -4.72
CA ALA A 51 -16.30 -7.88 -5.95
C ALA A 51 -17.71 -7.27 -5.83
N PRO A 52 -17.84 -5.93 -5.76
CA PRO A 52 -19.15 -5.33 -5.73
C PRO A 52 -19.89 -5.69 -7.03
N PRO A 53 -21.22 -5.82 -7.02
CA PRO A 53 -22.02 -6.08 -8.22
C PRO A 53 -22.14 -4.82 -9.10
N PHE A 54 -21.04 -4.07 -9.27
CA PHE A 54 -20.98 -2.84 -10.03
C PHE A 54 -20.11 -3.04 -11.27
N LEU A 55 -20.46 -2.35 -12.35
CA LEU A 55 -19.64 -2.33 -13.55
C LEU A 55 -18.25 -1.74 -13.24
N PHE A 56 -17.23 -2.22 -13.94
CA PHE A 56 -15.83 -1.77 -13.75
C PHE A 56 -15.68 -0.24 -13.75
N LYS A 57 -16.44 0.45 -14.61
CA LYS A 57 -16.48 1.92 -14.67
C LYS A 57 -16.89 2.53 -13.33
N THR A 58 -17.96 2.03 -12.72
CA THR A 58 -18.46 2.49 -11.43
C THR A 58 -17.49 2.18 -10.30
N GLN A 59 -16.81 1.03 -10.35
CA GLN A 59 -15.78 0.68 -9.37
C GLN A 59 -14.60 1.67 -9.42
N VAL A 60 -14.14 2.05 -10.62
CA VAL A 60 -13.07 3.04 -10.79
C VAL A 60 -13.52 4.42 -10.29
N GLU A 61 -14.73 4.86 -10.64
CA GLU A 61 -15.29 6.12 -10.16
C GLU A 61 -15.35 6.19 -8.62
N LEU A 62 -15.82 5.13 -7.97
CA LEU A 62 -15.86 5.05 -6.50
C LEU A 62 -14.46 5.09 -5.89
N LEU A 63 -13.49 4.36 -6.45
CA LEU A 63 -12.11 4.39 -5.98
C LEU A 63 -11.51 5.80 -6.09
N VAL A 64 -11.69 6.47 -7.24
CA VAL A 64 -11.21 7.84 -7.46
C VAL A 64 -11.85 8.80 -6.46
N LEU A 65 -13.16 8.69 -6.23
CA LEU A 65 -13.87 9.53 -5.26
C LEU A 65 -13.37 9.30 -3.83
N VAL A 66 -13.22 8.06 -3.39
CA VAL A 66 -12.70 7.72 -2.05
C VAL A 66 -11.27 8.23 -1.89
N CYS A 67 -10.39 8.00 -2.87
CA CYS A 67 -9.01 8.50 -2.84
C CYS A 67 -8.95 10.04 -2.82
N ALA A 68 -9.75 10.73 -3.63
CA ALA A 68 -9.82 12.19 -3.65
C ALA A 68 -10.34 12.74 -2.32
N THR A 69 -11.38 12.12 -1.75
CA THR A 69 -11.96 12.53 -0.47
C THR A 69 -10.99 12.28 0.67
N LEU A 70 -10.31 11.13 0.68
CA LEU A 70 -9.27 10.80 1.66
C LEU A 70 -8.06 11.74 1.54
N HIS A 71 -7.62 12.04 0.32
CA HIS A 71 -6.54 13.00 0.08
C HIS A 71 -6.92 14.39 0.58
N ASN A 72 -8.12 14.86 0.26
CA ASN A 72 -8.62 16.16 0.72
C ASN A 72 -8.78 16.20 2.24
N PHE A 73 -9.26 15.11 2.85
CA PHE A 73 -9.38 14.98 4.30
C PHE A 73 -8.01 15.00 4.98
N LEU A 74 -7.06 14.19 4.51
CA LEU A 74 -5.69 14.19 5.02
C LEU A 74 -5.01 15.53 4.78
N HIS A 75 -5.20 16.19 3.64
CA HIS A 75 -4.63 17.53 3.40
C HIS A 75 -5.22 18.59 4.33
N LYS A 76 -6.51 18.48 4.67
CA LYS A 76 -7.18 19.41 5.58
C LYS A 76 -6.81 19.17 7.04
N GLU A 77 -6.70 17.90 7.45
CA GLU A 77 -6.46 17.49 8.84
C GLU A 77 -4.97 17.41 9.19
N CYS A 78 -4.12 17.02 8.24
CA CYS A 78 -2.66 16.94 8.39
C CYS A 78 -1.98 18.31 8.25
N ARG A 79 -2.50 19.31 8.97
CA ARG A 79 -1.66 20.40 9.51
C ARG A 79 -1.04 20.03 10.86
N SER A 80 -1.40 18.88 11.46
CA SER A 80 -0.75 18.34 12.65
C SER A 80 -1.03 16.85 12.87
N ASN A 81 0.03 16.11 13.22
CA ASN A 81 0.10 14.81 13.93
C ASN A 81 0.17 13.47 13.16
N GLU A 82 1.39 12.92 13.15
CA GLU A 82 1.81 11.62 13.73
C GLU A 82 0.74 10.52 13.82
N PHE A 83 0.74 9.62 12.84
CA PHE A 83 -0.04 8.39 12.87
C PHE A 83 0.77 7.29 13.58
N SER A 84 0.54 7.12 14.89
CA SER A 84 0.99 5.93 15.62
C SER A 84 0.18 4.72 15.17
N ILE A 85 0.85 3.78 14.50
CA ILE A 85 0.30 2.46 14.22
C ILE A 85 0.45 1.65 15.51
N GLU A 86 -0.62 1.52 16.30
CA GLU A 86 -0.63 0.55 17.38
C GLU A 86 -0.58 -0.87 16.78
N ALA A 87 0.48 -1.60 17.15
CA ALA A 87 0.61 -3.01 16.87
C ALA A 87 -0.48 -3.76 17.65
N VAL A 88 -1.42 -4.38 16.93
CA VAL A 88 -2.31 -5.38 17.51
C VAL A 88 -1.47 -6.62 17.75
N ASP A 89 -1.15 -6.87 19.02
CA ASP A 89 -0.66 -8.15 19.52
C ASP A 89 -1.79 -9.19 19.39
N GLU A 90 -1.56 -10.17 18.53
CA GLU A 90 -2.36 -11.40 18.43
C GLU A 90 -1.50 -12.53 19.02
N THR A 91 -1.61 -12.75 20.33
CA THR A 91 -1.20 -14.02 20.94
C THR A 91 -2.34 -14.58 21.78
N SER A 92 -3.30 -15.18 21.07
CA SER A 92 -3.91 -16.49 21.37
C SER A 92 -4.22 -16.81 22.84
N SER A 93 -5.49 -16.61 23.22
CA SER A 93 -6.12 -17.44 24.27
C SER A 93 -6.16 -18.90 23.78
N SER A 94 -5.44 -19.80 24.45
CA SER A 94 -5.71 -21.24 24.41
C SER A 94 -6.41 -21.63 25.71
N THR A 95 -7.71 -21.87 25.62
CA THR A 95 -8.47 -22.63 26.60
C THR A 95 -8.50 -24.08 26.12
N LEU A 96 -7.76 -24.94 26.80
CA LEU A 96 -8.18 -26.24 27.37
C LEU A 96 -7.00 -26.84 28.13
#